data_AF-A0AAV8V5Y2-F1
#
_entry.id   AF-A0AAV8V5Y2-F1
#
_cell.length_a   1.000
_cell.length_b   1.000
_cell.length_c   1.000
_cell.angle_alpha   90.00
_cell.angle_beta   90.00
_cell.angle_gamma   90.00
#
_symmetry.space_group_name_H-M   'P 1'
#
loop_
_entity.id
_entity.type
_entity.pdbx_description
1 polymer ?
#
loop_
_entity_poly.entity_id
_entity_poly.type
_entity_poly.pdbx_seq_one_letter_code
_entity_poly.pdbx_strand_id
1 'polypeptide(L)'
;MSKSVAAGNKIIILKEIREHKDTLFGSFSNKLTKQDKIQCWKEIHEKSASLGLVAPDKEWTYSRDGFWQNLKKSTVKKVDNRRKTGSAGGIDCKLTDIDNIVLDILGPTNPIISSLGVPESLEQETECSTKALEVPETENQVCTDKGSLSNTINGSEVSYDTNNNNTSKNRTEIRAVTKKKKRFEDGGKSEDEDTLIELKNKKLRLQIKILEKEEYLKTLQILKLEREQHIPPSEFTASFPSVSYFINIEESATEAGTDTENP
;
A
#
# COMPACT_ATOMS: atom_id res chain seq x y z
N MET A 1 9.93 9.78 12.08
CA MET A 1 10.35 8.36 12.00
C MET A 1 11.75 8.28 11.39
N SER A 2 12.66 7.50 11.97
CA SER A 2 14.01 7.34 11.39
C SER A 2 13.96 6.48 10.13
N LYS A 3 14.96 6.61 9.24
CA LYS A 3 15.03 5.85 7.99
C LYS A 3 15.06 4.32 8.22
N SER A 4 15.75 3.89 9.28
CA SER A 4 15.84 2.47 9.66
C SER A 4 14.49 1.91 10.13
N VAL A 5 13.80 2.63 11.01
CA VAL A 5 12.45 2.23 11.48
C VAL A 5 11.46 2.21 10.33
N ALA A 6 11.51 3.20 9.43
CA ALA A 6 10.67 3.21 8.24
C ALA A 6 10.93 2.02 7.31
N ALA A 7 12.19 1.59 7.17
CA ALA A 7 12.55 0.41 6.40
C ALA A 7 12.01 -0.87 7.04
N GLY A 8 12.16 -1.02 8.36
CA GLY A 8 11.59 -2.15 9.11
C GLY A 8 10.07 -2.23 8.98
N ASN A 9 9.36 -1.11 9.14
CA ASN A 9 7.91 -1.07 8.99
C ASN A 9 7.49 -1.46 7.55
N LYS A 10 8.23 -1.01 6.52
CA LYS A 10 7.96 -1.41 5.13
C LYS A 10 8.07 -2.92 4.94
N ILE A 11 9.07 -3.56 5.55
CA ILE A 11 9.25 -5.00 5.49
C ILE A 11 8.05 -5.72 6.11
N ILE A 12 7.54 -5.25 7.26
CA ILE A 12 6.36 -5.83 7.90
C ILE A 12 5.16 -5.79 6.96
N ILE A 13 4.87 -4.64 6.36
CA ILE A 13 3.75 -4.49 5.42
C ILE A 13 3.95 -5.31 4.15
N LEU A 14 5.17 -5.43 3.64
CA LEU A 14 5.45 -6.27 2.47
C LEU A 14 5.26 -7.75 2.77
N LYS A 15 5.59 -8.22 3.97
CA LYS A 15 5.29 -9.60 4.39
C LYS A 15 3.78 -9.85 4.43
N GLU A 16 3.00 -8.89 4.92
CA GLU A 16 1.53 -8.98 4.88
C GLU A 16 1.01 -9.06 3.43
N ILE A 17 1.50 -8.20 2.53
CA ILE A 17 1.13 -8.25 1.10
C ILE A 17 1.49 -9.60 0.48
N ARG A 18 2.61 -10.20 0.90
CA ARG A 18 3.05 -11.52 0.46
C ARG A 18 2.11 -12.62 0.94
N GLU A 19 1.68 -12.59 2.19
CA GLU A 19 0.74 -13.57 2.76
C GLU A 19 -0.61 -13.55 2.02
N HIS A 20 -1.08 -12.37 1.64
CA HIS A 20 -2.32 -12.22 0.88
C HIS A 20 -2.12 -12.18 -0.65
N LYS A 21 -0.96 -12.62 -1.15
CA LYS A 21 -0.60 -12.51 -2.58
C LYS A 21 -1.65 -13.14 -3.50
N ASP A 22 -2.17 -14.31 -3.16
CA ASP A 22 -3.14 -15.02 -3.99
C ASP A 22 -4.48 -14.28 -4.06
N THR A 23 -4.90 -13.66 -2.95
CA THR A 23 -6.09 -12.80 -2.92
C THR A 23 -5.87 -11.52 -3.71
N LEU A 24 -4.76 -10.82 -3.48
CA LEU A 24 -4.50 -9.51 -4.08
C LEU A 24 -4.24 -9.59 -5.59
N PHE A 25 -3.42 -10.55 -6.01
CA PHE A 25 -2.89 -10.65 -7.37
C PHE A 25 -3.45 -11.83 -8.16
N GLY A 26 -4.21 -12.74 -7.52
CA GLY A 26 -4.86 -13.85 -8.21
C GLY A 26 -5.98 -13.41 -9.15
N SER A 27 -6.30 -14.25 -10.14
CA SER A 27 -7.39 -14.01 -11.09
C SER A 27 -8.75 -14.07 -10.40
N PHE A 28 -9.69 -13.21 -10.80
CA PHE A 28 -11.06 -13.25 -10.28
C PHE A 28 -11.68 -14.63 -10.54
N SER A 29 -12.39 -15.15 -9.54
CA SER A 29 -13.06 -16.44 -9.61
C SER A 29 -14.33 -16.41 -8.78
N ASN A 30 -15.12 -17.49 -8.82
CA ASN A 30 -16.30 -17.62 -7.96
C ASN A 30 -15.97 -17.58 -6.45
N LYS A 31 -14.70 -17.79 -6.09
CA LYS A 31 -14.20 -17.72 -4.71
C LYS A 31 -13.45 -16.43 -4.39
N LEU A 32 -12.95 -15.71 -5.41
CA LEU A 32 -12.17 -14.48 -5.25
C LEU A 32 -12.87 -13.34 -5.99
N THR A 33 -13.54 -12.50 -5.22
CA THR A 33 -14.32 -11.38 -5.72
C THR A 33 -13.55 -10.07 -5.67
N LYS A 34 -14.11 -9.04 -6.32
CA LYS A 34 -13.61 -7.66 -6.21
C LYS A 34 -13.66 -7.13 -4.77
N GLN A 35 -14.66 -7.53 -3.99
CA GLN A 35 -14.81 -7.08 -2.61
C GLN A 35 -13.70 -7.63 -1.72
N ASP A 36 -13.32 -8.89 -1.91
CA ASP A 36 -12.24 -9.53 -1.14
C ASP A 36 -10.91 -8.78 -1.35
N LYS A 37 -10.60 -8.41 -2.60
CA LYS A 37 -9.42 -7.60 -2.90
C LYS A 37 -9.46 -6.22 -2.25
N ILE A 38 -10.61 -5.55 -2.29
CA ILE A 38 -10.78 -4.22 -1.67
C ILE A 38 -10.59 -4.34 -0.16
N GLN A 39 -11.21 -5.33 0.46
CA GLN A 39 -11.14 -5.56 1.90
C GLN A 39 -9.71 -5.87 2.35
N CYS A 40 -9.02 -6.74 1.64
CA CYS A 40 -7.62 -7.05 1.91
C CYS A 40 -6.72 -5.80 1.81
N TRP A 41 -6.91 -4.95 0.79
CA TRP A 41 -6.18 -3.68 0.72
C TRP A 41 -6.52 -2.70 1.84
N LYS A 42 -7.75 -2.71 2.37
CA LYS A 42 -8.12 -1.90 3.55
C LYS A 42 -7.41 -2.37 4.81
N GLU A 43 -7.34 -3.68 5.03
CA GLU A 43 -6.63 -4.27 6.18
C GLU A 43 -5.13 -3.94 6.15
N ILE A 44 -4.51 -4.08 4.97
CA ILE A 44 -3.11 -3.70 4.75
C ILE A 44 -2.92 -2.20 4.99
N HIS A 45 -3.87 -1.38 4.56
CA HIS A 45 -3.83 0.07 4.76
C HIS A 45 -3.93 0.44 6.24
N GLU A 46 -4.86 -0.15 6.98
CA GLU A 46 -5.03 0.07 8.42
C GLU A 46 -3.71 -0.24 9.16
N LYS A 47 -3.13 -1.43 8.91
CA LYS A 47 -1.81 -1.80 9.47
C LYS A 47 -0.73 -0.79 9.07
N SER A 48 -0.71 -0.34 7.81
CA SER A 48 0.28 0.63 7.33
C SER A 48 0.14 2.01 7.99
N ALA A 49 -1.10 2.44 8.27
CA ALA A 49 -1.41 3.69 8.95
C ALA A 49 -1.03 3.60 10.43
N SER A 50 -1.34 2.49 11.12
CA SER A 50 -0.93 2.25 12.51
C SER A 50 0.59 2.26 12.69
N LEU A 51 1.33 1.77 11.69
CA LEU A 51 2.80 1.81 11.68
C LEU A 51 3.38 3.17 11.25
N GLY A 52 2.56 4.17 10.94
CA GLY A 52 2.99 5.51 10.53
C GLY A 52 3.67 5.57 9.16
N LEU A 53 3.47 4.57 8.29
CA LEU A 53 4.00 4.55 6.92
C LEU A 53 3.13 5.34 5.95
N VAL A 54 1.82 5.33 6.20
CA VAL A 54 0.82 6.03 5.42
C VAL A 54 0.17 7.06 6.33
N ALA A 55 -0.03 8.27 5.82
CA ALA A 55 -0.71 9.31 6.60
C ALA A 55 -2.18 8.92 6.82
N PRO A 56 -2.75 9.23 7.99
CA PRO A 56 -4.12 8.83 8.34
C PRO A 56 -5.20 9.52 7.48
N ASP A 57 -4.83 10.57 6.74
CA ASP A 57 -5.72 11.28 5.82
C ASP A 57 -5.79 10.64 4.42
N LYS A 58 -5.07 9.54 4.21
CA LYS A 58 -5.04 8.81 2.94
C LYS A 58 -6.00 7.65 2.98
N GLU A 59 -6.63 7.40 1.84
CA GLU A 59 -7.48 6.24 1.63
C GLU A 59 -6.66 4.98 1.35
N TRP A 60 -7.27 3.81 1.50
CA TRP A 60 -6.67 2.50 1.20
C TRP A 60 -6.11 2.39 -0.22
N THR A 61 -6.67 3.14 -1.18
CA THR A 61 -6.17 3.21 -2.56
C THR A 61 -4.74 3.74 -2.62
N TYR A 62 -4.33 4.61 -1.69
CA TYR A 62 -2.94 5.08 -1.61
C TYR A 62 -1.97 3.94 -1.28
N SER A 63 -2.35 3.02 -0.41
CA SER A 63 -1.51 1.85 -0.08
C SER A 63 -1.26 0.97 -1.32
N ARG A 64 -2.29 0.83 -2.17
CA ARG A 64 -2.20 0.07 -3.42
C ARG A 64 -1.46 0.82 -4.54
N ASP A 65 -1.88 2.05 -4.83
CA ASP A 65 -1.48 2.79 -6.04
C ASP A 65 -0.25 3.68 -5.81
N GLY A 66 -0.05 4.14 -4.57
CA GLY A 66 1.11 4.93 -4.17
C GLY A 66 2.18 4.04 -3.56
N PHE A 67 1.93 3.53 -2.36
CA PHE A 67 2.93 2.80 -1.57
C PHE A 67 3.47 1.55 -2.30
N TRP A 68 2.59 0.61 -2.67
CA TRP A 68 3.00 -0.62 -3.34
C TRP A 68 3.60 -0.36 -4.74
N GLN A 69 2.98 0.49 -5.56
CA GLN A 69 3.52 0.79 -6.89
C GLN A 69 4.89 1.47 -6.84
N ASN A 70 5.14 2.35 -5.87
CA ASN A 70 6.43 3.01 -5.73
C ASN A 70 7.53 2.02 -5.36
N LEU A 71 7.25 1.08 -4.45
CA LEU A 71 8.17 -0.01 -4.11
C LEU A 71 8.44 -0.90 -5.32
N LYS A 72 7.38 -1.35 -6.01
CA LYS A 72 7.49 -2.13 -7.25
C LYS A 72 8.35 -1.43 -8.31
N LYS A 73 8.07 -0.15 -8.59
CA LYS A 73 8.82 0.64 -9.59
C LYS A 73 10.29 0.78 -9.21
N SER A 74 10.57 1.08 -7.94
CA SER A 74 11.94 1.18 -7.42
C SER A 74 12.69 -0.13 -7.64
N THR A 75 12.12 -1.26 -7.19
CA THR A 75 12.75 -2.57 -7.32
C THR A 75 12.99 -2.97 -8.77
N VAL A 76 11.98 -2.80 -9.64
CA VAL A 76 12.10 -3.07 -11.07
C VAL A 76 13.22 -2.24 -11.71
N LYS A 77 13.33 -0.96 -11.35
CA LYS A 77 14.40 -0.09 -11.85
C LYS A 77 15.79 -0.59 -11.44
N LYS A 78 15.94 -1.05 -10.19
CA LYS A 78 17.22 -1.62 -9.71
C LYS A 78 17.61 -2.89 -10.46
N VAL A 79 16.65 -3.79 -10.68
CA VAL A 79 16.87 -5.03 -11.43
C VAL A 79 17.27 -4.74 -12.87
N ASP A 80 16.56 -3.83 -13.55
CA ASP A 80 16.88 -3.46 -14.92
C ASP A 80 18.25 -2.78 -15.03
N ASN A 81 18.61 -1.93 -14.07
CA ASN A 81 19.94 -1.33 -13.98
C ASN A 81 21.02 -2.42 -13.79
N ARG A 82 20.85 -3.32 -12.82
CA ARG A 82 21.76 -4.45 -12.57
C ARG A 82 21.94 -5.32 -13.81
N ARG A 83 20.87 -5.56 -14.56
CA ARG A 83 20.88 -6.32 -15.82
C ARG A 83 21.65 -5.60 -16.93
N LYS A 84 21.48 -4.28 -17.06
CA LYS A 84 22.11 -3.48 -18.14
C LYS A 84 23.59 -3.19 -17.90
N THR A 85 23.99 -2.90 -16.66
CA THR A 85 25.35 -2.44 -16.34
C THR A 85 26.20 -3.50 -15.64
N GLY A 86 25.64 -4.67 -15.32
CA GLY A 86 26.27 -5.64 -14.44
C GLY A 86 26.30 -5.19 -12.98
N SER A 87 26.91 -6.01 -12.12
CA SER A 87 26.97 -5.77 -10.66
C SER A 87 27.94 -4.66 -10.23
N ALA A 88 28.54 -3.95 -11.18
CA ALA A 88 29.52 -2.88 -10.95
C ALA A 88 28.89 -1.49 -10.68
N GLY A 89 27.56 -1.37 -10.77
CA GLY A 89 26.86 -0.12 -10.45
C GLY A 89 26.84 0.16 -8.94
N GLY A 90 26.86 1.44 -8.56
CA GLY A 90 26.93 1.92 -7.17
C GLY A 90 25.77 1.49 -6.26
N ILE A 91 25.57 2.21 -5.15
CA ILE A 91 24.58 1.87 -4.10
C ILE A 91 23.17 1.61 -4.66
N ASP A 92 22.79 2.29 -5.75
CA ASP A 92 21.49 2.15 -6.42
C ASP A 92 21.28 0.81 -7.14
N CYS A 93 22.32 -0.02 -7.29
CA CYS A 93 22.23 -1.35 -7.91
C CYS A 93 22.15 -2.48 -6.88
N LYS A 94 22.36 -2.17 -5.57
CA LYS A 94 22.24 -3.16 -4.51
C LYS A 94 20.76 -3.40 -4.17
N LEU A 95 20.34 -4.66 -4.32
CA LEU A 95 19.03 -5.12 -3.88
C LEU A 95 19.01 -5.16 -2.35
N THR A 96 18.00 -4.57 -1.76
CA THR A 96 17.74 -4.57 -0.32
C THR A 96 16.74 -5.66 0.03
N ASP A 97 16.56 -5.96 1.32
CA ASP A 97 15.55 -6.93 1.77
C ASP A 97 14.13 -6.56 1.28
N ILE A 98 13.82 -5.27 1.23
CA ILE A 98 12.59 -4.73 0.66
C ILE A 98 12.45 -5.15 -0.80
N ASP A 99 13.52 -5.01 -1.59
CA ASP A 99 13.51 -5.38 -3.01
C ASP A 99 13.34 -6.88 -3.20
N ASN A 100 13.99 -7.70 -2.36
CA ASN A 100 13.88 -9.16 -2.42
C ASN A 100 12.44 -9.64 -2.13
N ILE A 101 11.77 -9.05 -1.14
CA ILE A 101 10.37 -9.39 -0.85
C ILE A 101 9.45 -8.93 -2.00
N VAL A 102 9.68 -7.74 -2.56
CA VAL A 102 8.92 -7.26 -3.73
C VAL A 102 9.07 -8.21 -4.92
N LEU A 103 10.28 -8.71 -5.18
CA LEU A 103 10.53 -9.68 -6.25
C LEU A 103 9.79 -11.00 -6.03
N ASP A 104 9.79 -11.50 -4.81
CA ASP A 104 9.06 -12.72 -4.46
C ASP A 104 7.53 -12.56 -4.63
N ILE A 105 6.97 -11.40 -4.26
CA ILE A 105 5.56 -11.07 -4.49
C ILE A 105 5.26 -11.04 -5.99
N LEU A 106 6.12 -10.44 -6.82
CA LEU A 106 5.92 -10.37 -8.26
C LEU A 106 6.02 -11.73 -8.95
N GLY A 107 6.83 -12.64 -8.40
CA GLY A 107 7.02 -14.00 -8.89
C GLY A 107 7.67 -14.06 -10.28
N PRO A 108 7.93 -15.28 -10.78
CA PRO A 108 8.57 -15.50 -12.06
C PRO A 108 7.74 -14.96 -13.24
N THR A 109 6.43 -14.83 -13.09
CA THR A 109 5.51 -14.34 -14.13
C THR A 109 5.74 -12.89 -14.57
N ASN A 110 6.58 -12.12 -13.87
CA ASN A 110 6.92 -10.78 -14.32
C ASN A 110 7.93 -10.87 -15.49
N PRO A 111 7.65 -10.29 -16.67
CA PRO A 111 8.52 -10.37 -17.85
C PRO A 111 9.96 -9.91 -17.57
N ILE A 112 10.15 -9.02 -16.60
CA ILE A 112 11.47 -8.53 -16.19
C ILE A 112 12.32 -9.63 -15.51
N ILE A 113 11.67 -10.58 -14.84
CA ILE A 113 12.29 -11.73 -14.15
C ILE A 113 12.37 -12.94 -15.11
N SER A 114 11.33 -13.19 -15.90
CA SER A 114 11.27 -14.32 -16.86
C SER A 114 12.06 -14.13 -18.16
N SER A 115 12.63 -12.96 -18.45
CA SER A 115 13.21 -12.69 -19.78
C SER A 115 14.53 -13.40 -20.11
N LEU A 116 15.04 -14.30 -19.27
CA LEU A 116 16.11 -15.22 -19.67
C LEU A 116 15.91 -16.59 -19.02
N GLY A 117 15.60 -17.59 -19.84
CA GLY A 117 15.77 -19.01 -19.51
C GLY A 117 17.24 -19.39 -19.38
N VAL A 118 17.94 -18.76 -18.45
CA VAL A 118 19.22 -19.24 -17.95
C VAL A 118 18.93 -19.80 -16.57
N PRO A 119 18.99 -21.12 -16.36
CA PRO A 119 18.92 -21.66 -15.01
C PRO A 119 20.03 -21.00 -14.19
N GLU A 120 19.62 -20.33 -13.12
CA GLU A 120 20.51 -19.75 -12.13
C GLU A 120 21.31 -20.92 -11.55
N SER A 121 22.54 -21.10 -12.05
CA SER A 121 23.49 -22.07 -11.54
C SER A 121 23.79 -21.68 -10.11
N LEU A 122 23.09 -22.35 -9.20
CA LEU A 122 23.48 -22.74 -7.85
C LEU A 122 24.89 -22.22 -7.49
N GLU A 123 24.97 -21.09 -6.78
CA GLU A 123 26.20 -20.70 -6.10
C GLU A 123 26.42 -21.72 -4.96
N GLN A 124 27.19 -22.73 -5.31
CA GLN A 124 27.60 -23.84 -4.47
C GLN A 124 28.53 -23.30 -3.38
N GLU A 125 28.11 -23.49 -2.14
CA GLU A 125 28.91 -23.24 -0.95
C GLU A 125 30.26 -23.96 -1.08
N THR A 126 31.32 -23.19 -0.93
CA THR A 126 32.70 -23.68 -0.87
C THR A 126 32.89 -24.42 0.45
N GLU A 127 32.79 -25.74 0.44
CA GLU A 127 33.41 -26.59 1.44
C GLU A 127 34.48 -27.50 0.82
N CYS A 128 35.55 -27.62 1.59
CA CYS A 128 36.87 -28.06 1.22
C CYS A 128 37.00 -29.59 1.31
N SER A 129 37.69 -30.17 0.32
CA SER A 129 38.50 -31.38 0.43
C SER A 129 37.80 -32.70 0.80
N THR A 130 37.63 -33.59 -0.19
CA THR A 130 38.48 -34.79 -0.34
C THR A 130 38.23 -35.53 -1.66
N LYS A 131 39.35 -35.99 -2.24
CA LYS A 131 39.58 -36.89 -3.39
C LYS A 131 38.83 -38.24 -3.23
N ALA A 132 38.58 -39.09 -4.21
CA ALA A 132 38.78 -39.18 -5.66
C ALA A 132 38.15 -40.51 -6.12
N LEU A 133 37.81 -40.60 -7.41
CA LEU A 133 37.72 -41.79 -8.28
C LEU A 133 36.81 -42.98 -7.85
N GLU A 134 35.79 -43.28 -8.66
CA GLU A 134 35.83 -44.38 -9.65
C GLU A 134 34.55 -44.43 -10.51
N VAL A 135 34.74 -44.65 -11.82
CA VAL A 135 33.75 -44.99 -12.85
C VAL A 135 34.16 -46.36 -13.39
N PRO A 136 33.21 -47.26 -13.70
CA PRO A 136 33.02 -47.69 -15.10
C PRO A 136 31.51 -47.80 -15.44
N GLU A 137 31.03 -47.20 -16.54
CA GLU A 137 30.91 -47.78 -17.90
C GLU A 137 30.14 -49.11 -17.98
N THR A 138 29.02 -49.09 -18.71
CA THR A 138 28.58 -50.02 -19.79
C THR A 138 27.10 -49.71 -20.10
N GLU A 139 26.72 -49.14 -21.25
CA GLU A 139 26.55 -49.70 -22.61
C GLU A 139 25.06 -49.88 -22.98
N ASN A 140 24.75 -49.57 -24.26
CA ASN A 140 23.56 -49.94 -25.06
C ASN A 140 22.29 -49.04 -24.94
N GLN A 141 21.58 -48.60 -26.00
CA GLN A 141 21.63 -48.85 -27.45
C GLN A 141 20.55 -47.99 -28.21
N VAL A 142 20.89 -47.52 -29.43
CA VAL A 142 20.03 -47.23 -30.64
C VAL A 142 19.12 -45.97 -30.67
N CYS A 143 19.45 -44.96 -31.52
CA CYS A 143 18.96 -44.58 -32.88
C CYS A 143 17.51 -44.02 -32.92
N THR A 144 17.09 -43.01 -33.69
CA THR A 144 17.37 -42.58 -35.07
C THR A 144 16.84 -41.16 -35.33
N ASP A 145 17.61 -40.41 -36.13
CA ASP A 145 17.25 -39.59 -37.30
C ASP A 145 16.36 -38.32 -37.29
N LYS A 146 16.71 -37.49 -38.27
CA LYS A 146 16.38 -36.08 -38.53
C LYS A 146 15.10 -35.88 -39.36
N GLY A 147 14.51 -34.69 -39.19
CA GLY A 147 13.59 -34.01 -40.12
C GLY A 147 12.78 -32.98 -39.30
N SER A 148 12.91 -31.66 -39.43
CA SER A 148 13.00 -30.74 -40.57
C SER A 148 11.78 -30.78 -41.50
N LEU A 149 11.12 -29.61 -41.60
CA LEU A 149 10.05 -29.13 -42.51
C LEU A 149 8.71 -28.87 -41.77
N SER A 150 8.39 -27.61 -41.45
CA SER A 150 7.83 -26.53 -42.28
C SER A 150 6.29 -26.53 -42.27
N ASN A 151 5.68 -25.38 -41.90
CA ASN A 151 4.43 -24.82 -42.45
C ASN A 151 4.19 -23.45 -41.77
N THR A 152 4.45 -22.31 -42.45
CA THR A 152 3.49 -21.57 -43.32
C THR A 152 2.31 -21.05 -42.49
N ILE A 153 2.40 -19.86 -41.88
CA ILE A 153 1.96 -18.54 -42.39
C ILE A 153 0.57 -18.57 -43.05
N ASN A 154 -0.43 -18.09 -42.31
CA ASN A 154 -1.62 -17.32 -42.70
C ASN A 154 -2.19 -16.81 -41.35
N GLY A 155 -2.27 -15.52 -41.03
CA GLY A 155 -2.78 -14.42 -41.84
C GLY A 155 -4.25 -14.20 -41.48
N SER A 156 -4.54 -13.46 -40.40
CA SER A 156 -5.73 -12.61 -40.33
C SER A 156 -5.58 -11.59 -39.19
N GLU A 157 -5.60 -10.33 -39.61
CA GLU A 157 -5.57 -9.10 -38.83
C GLU A 157 -6.81 -8.95 -37.94
N VAL A 158 -6.64 -8.38 -36.74
CA VAL A 158 -7.60 -7.39 -36.21
C VAL A 158 -6.81 -6.31 -35.46
N SER A 159 -6.96 -5.10 -35.99
CA SER A 159 -6.41 -3.82 -35.56
C SER A 159 -7.12 -3.27 -34.33
N TYR A 160 -6.36 -2.66 -33.42
CA TYR A 160 -6.76 -1.41 -32.76
C TYR A 160 -5.53 -0.57 -32.42
N ASP A 161 -5.59 0.68 -32.87
CA ASP A 161 -4.53 1.67 -32.93
C ASP A 161 -3.96 2.08 -31.56
N THR A 162 -2.63 2.09 -31.47
CA THR A 162 -1.87 2.76 -30.42
C THR A 162 -1.32 4.06 -30.97
N ASN A 163 -1.85 5.20 -30.51
CA ASN A 163 -1.40 6.52 -30.93
C ASN A 163 -0.24 7.00 -30.02
N ASN A 164 0.98 6.98 -30.56
CA ASN A 164 2.22 7.39 -29.89
C ASN A 164 2.95 8.39 -30.81
N ASN A 165 2.83 9.69 -30.53
CA ASN A 165 3.52 10.74 -31.28
C ASN A 165 4.81 11.15 -30.57
N ASN A 166 5.93 10.54 -31.00
CA ASN A 166 7.26 11.11 -30.87
C ASN A 166 7.72 11.59 -32.26
N THR A 167 7.71 12.90 -32.49
CA THR A 167 8.39 13.49 -33.66
C THR A 167 9.78 13.93 -33.24
N SER A 168 10.77 13.43 -33.97
CA SER A 168 12.18 13.72 -33.78
C SER A 168 12.76 14.34 -35.05
N LYS A 169 13.78 15.19 -34.86
CA LYS A 169 14.88 15.60 -35.79
C LYS A 169 14.76 16.95 -36.49
N ASN A 170 15.69 17.87 -36.15
CA ASN A 170 16.89 18.26 -36.93
C ASN A 170 17.53 19.51 -36.24
N ARG A 171 18.71 19.45 -35.63
CA ARG A 171 20.12 19.53 -36.13
C ARG A 171 20.57 20.92 -36.65
N THR A 172 21.53 21.49 -35.91
CA THR A 172 22.60 22.48 -36.25
C THR A 172 22.22 23.91 -36.64
N GLU A 173 22.66 24.88 -35.83
CA GLU A 173 23.74 25.83 -36.19
C GLU A 173 24.15 26.72 -35.00
N ILE A 174 25.47 26.96 -34.92
CA ILE A 174 26.12 27.86 -33.96
C ILE A 174 26.06 29.28 -34.49
N ARG A 175 25.61 30.25 -33.69
CA ARG A 175 26.08 31.64 -33.75
C ARG A 175 25.83 32.35 -32.42
N ALA A 176 26.94 32.76 -31.80
CA ALA A 176 26.95 33.74 -30.72
C ALA A 176 26.51 35.11 -31.27
N VAL A 177 25.85 35.93 -30.44
CA VAL A 177 25.98 37.41 -30.36
C VAL A 177 25.02 37.97 -29.29
N THR A 178 25.65 38.57 -28.27
CA THR A 178 25.25 39.72 -27.43
C THR A 178 23.93 39.78 -26.64
N LYS A 179 24.12 39.84 -25.31
CA LYS A 179 23.52 40.77 -24.33
C LYS A 179 22.21 41.48 -24.74
N LYS A 180 21.13 41.16 -24.01
CA LYS A 180 20.27 42.16 -23.35
C LYS A 180 19.51 41.51 -22.19
N LYS A 181 19.92 41.88 -20.97
CA LYS A 181 19.24 41.62 -19.70
C LYS A 181 17.91 42.38 -19.73
N LYS A 182 16.82 41.70 -20.10
CA LYS A 182 15.46 42.21 -19.91
C LYS A 182 14.93 41.59 -18.63
N ARG A 183 14.90 42.37 -17.56
CA ARG A 183 14.09 42.07 -16.37
C ARG A 183 12.64 41.98 -16.85
N PHE A 184 12.07 40.79 -16.81
CA PHE A 184 10.63 40.61 -16.74
C PHE A 184 10.31 40.30 -15.28
N GLU A 185 9.77 41.28 -14.59
CA GLU A 185 8.83 41.01 -13.51
C GLU A 185 7.57 40.50 -14.20
N ASP A 186 7.24 39.23 -13.99
CA ASP A 186 5.96 38.67 -14.39
C ASP A 186 5.39 37.91 -13.20
N GLY A 187 4.58 38.65 -12.44
CA GLY A 187 3.81 38.14 -11.32
C GLY A 187 2.60 37.38 -11.82
N GLY A 188 2.82 36.17 -12.33
CA GLY A 188 1.76 35.20 -12.58
C GLY A 188 1.57 34.31 -11.36
N LYS A 189 0.84 34.79 -10.33
CA LYS A 189 0.27 33.87 -9.34
C LYS A 189 -0.85 33.11 -10.06
N SER A 190 -0.59 31.84 -10.39
CA SER A 190 -1.57 30.98 -11.03
C SER A 190 -2.78 30.87 -10.11
N GLU A 191 -3.96 31.23 -10.61
CA GLU A 191 -5.26 31.08 -9.95
C GLU A 191 -5.46 29.64 -9.40
N ASP A 192 -4.77 28.67 -9.98
CA ASP A 192 -4.71 27.27 -9.54
C ASP A 192 -4.07 27.05 -8.17
N GLU A 193 -3.14 27.92 -7.72
CA GLU A 193 -2.55 27.78 -6.37
C GLU A 193 -3.41 28.43 -5.29
N ASP A 194 -4.03 29.57 -5.59
CA ASP A 194 -4.93 30.22 -4.63
C ASP A 194 -6.16 29.33 -4.38
N THR A 195 -6.67 28.65 -5.41
CA THR A 195 -7.75 27.65 -5.27
C THR A 195 -7.31 26.40 -4.51
N LEU A 196 -6.07 25.92 -4.71
CA LEU A 196 -5.54 24.78 -3.96
C LEU A 196 -5.36 25.10 -2.47
N ILE A 197 -4.90 26.31 -2.15
CA ILE A 197 -4.80 26.80 -0.76
C ILE A 197 -6.19 26.89 -0.13
N GLU A 198 -7.19 27.41 -0.85
CA GLU A 198 -8.56 27.49 -0.36
C GLU A 198 -9.15 26.11 -0.06
N LEU A 199 -8.94 25.14 -0.96
CA LEU A 199 -9.40 23.75 -0.74
C LEU A 199 -8.73 23.09 0.47
N LYS A 200 -7.42 23.31 0.68
CA LYS A 200 -6.71 22.83 1.87
C LYS A 200 -7.28 23.44 3.15
N ASN A 201 -7.54 24.75 3.16
CA ASN A 201 -8.14 25.44 4.30
C ASN A 201 -9.56 24.94 4.59
N LYS A 202 -10.36 24.69 3.55
CA LYS A 202 -11.71 24.12 3.68
C LYS A 202 -11.66 22.71 4.25
N LYS A 203 -10.75 21.86 3.77
CA LYS A 203 -10.53 20.51 4.32
C LYS A 203 -10.19 20.57 5.81
N LEU A 204 -9.25 21.43 6.19
CA LEU A 204 -8.83 21.58 7.59
C LEU A 204 -9.99 22.03 8.49
N ARG A 205 -10.79 23.01 8.05
CA ARG A 205 -11.99 23.46 8.78
C ARG A 205 -13.01 22.34 8.97
N LEU A 206 -13.24 21.53 7.94
CA LEU A 206 -14.16 20.40 8.04
C LEU A 206 -13.63 19.34 9.00
N GLN A 207 -12.32 19.07 8.99
CA GLN A 207 -11.70 18.12 9.91
C GLN A 207 -11.82 18.56 11.37
N ILE A 208 -11.61 19.85 11.65
CA ILE A 208 -11.84 20.43 12.99
C ILE A 208 -13.29 20.20 13.42
N LYS A 209 -14.26 20.53 12.56
CA LYS A 209 -15.69 20.32 12.88
C LYS A 209 -16.06 18.86 13.12
N ILE A 210 -15.41 17.92 12.44
CA ILE A 210 -15.62 16.49 12.67
C ILE A 210 -15.12 16.12 14.07
N LEU A 211 -13.89 16.54 14.41
CA LEU A 211 -13.30 16.27 15.71
C LEU A 211 -14.11 16.88 16.86
N GLU A 212 -14.59 18.13 16.71
CA GLU A 212 -15.47 18.78 17.69
C GLU A 212 -16.77 17.99 17.93
N LYS A 213 -17.37 17.43 16.87
CA LYS A 213 -18.57 16.60 16.98
C LYS A 213 -18.28 15.25 17.63
N GLU A 214 -17.15 14.63 17.32
CA GLU A 214 -16.71 13.37 17.94
C GLU A 214 -16.43 13.56 19.43
N GLU A 215 -15.78 14.66 19.81
CA GLU A 215 -15.57 15.04 21.20
C GLU A 215 -16.91 15.19 21.93
N TYR A 216 -17.83 15.98 21.37
CA TYR A 216 -19.16 16.17 21.96
C TYR A 216 -19.93 14.84 22.13
N LEU A 217 -19.88 13.95 21.13
CA LEU A 217 -20.52 12.64 21.20
C LEU A 217 -19.94 11.78 22.32
N LYS A 218 -18.61 11.75 22.47
CA LYS A 218 -17.94 11.04 23.56
C LYS A 218 -18.34 11.61 24.92
N THR A 219 -18.42 12.93 25.04
CA THR A 219 -18.88 13.57 26.28
C THR A 219 -20.31 13.20 26.63
N LEU A 220 -21.23 13.15 25.65
CA LEU A 220 -22.59 12.67 25.88
C LEU A 220 -22.64 11.19 26.29
N GLN A 221 -21.76 10.36 25.71
CA GLN A 221 -21.65 8.95 26.08
C GLN A 221 -21.15 8.78 27.52
N ILE A 222 -20.15 9.57 27.94
CA ILE A 222 -19.67 9.59 29.33
C ILE A 222 -20.81 10.03 30.25
N LEU A 223 -21.51 11.12 29.92
CA LEU A 223 -22.62 11.62 30.71
C LEU A 223 -23.75 10.59 30.87
N LYS A 224 -24.01 9.78 29.83
CA LYS A 224 -24.96 8.67 29.90
C LYS A 224 -24.49 7.60 30.89
N LEU A 225 -23.23 7.19 30.81
CA LEU A 225 -22.66 6.17 31.70
C LEU A 225 -22.61 6.64 33.16
N GLU A 226 -22.25 7.89 33.41
CA GLU A 226 -22.23 8.49 34.76
C GLU A 226 -23.62 8.45 35.39
N ARG A 227 -24.67 8.78 34.63
CA ARG A 227 -26.06 8.70 35.11
C ARG A 227 -26.50 7.26 35.37
N GLU A 228 -26.16 6.32 34.49
CA GLU A 228 -26.49 4.90 34.64
C GLU A 228 -25.82 4.27 35.87
N GLN A 229 -24.61 4.74 36.21
CA GLN A 229 -23.84 4.23 37.36
C GLN A 229 -23.99 5.08 38.63
N HIS A 230 -24.78 6.16 38.58
CA HIS A 230 -24.94 7.12 39.68
C HIS A 230 -23.61 7.69 40.21
N ILE A 231 -22.65 7.93 39.32
CA ILE A 231 -21.34 8.50 39.65
C ILE A 231 -21.39 10.03 39.47
N PRO A 232 -20.70 10.82 40.31
CA PRO A 232 -20.63 12.27 40.13
C PRO A 232 -20.05 12.66 38.75
N PRO A 233 -20.46 13.81 38.18
CA PRO A 233 -19.94 14.27 36.89
C PRO A 233 -18.42 14.42 36.89
N SER A 234 -17.77 13.92 35.84
CA SER A 234 -16.34 14.09 35.59
C SER A 234 -16.00 15.47 35.03
N GLU A 235 -14.71 15.78 34.90
CA GLU A 235 -14.23 17.01 34.28
C GLU A 235 -14.73 17.20 32.83
N PHE A 236 -15.04 16.10 32.14
CA PHE A 236 -15.54 16.12 30.76
C PHE A 236 -17.02 16.51 30.69
N THR A 237 -17.81 16.20 31.72
CA THR A 237 -19.26 16.42 31.76
C THR A 237 -19.69 17.53 32.71
N ALA A 238 -18.76 18.11 33.47
CA ALA A 238 -18.98 19.20 34.42
C ALA A 238 -19.63 20.45 33.80
N SER A 239 -19.46 20.67 32.49
CA SER A 239 -20.06 21.79 31.75
C SER A 239 -21.56 21.60 31.46
N PHE A 240 -22.07 20.37 31.58
CA PHE A 240 -23.48 20.11 31.38
C PHE A 240 -24.24 20.49 32.65
N PRO A 241 -25.36 21.24 32.51
CA PRO A 241 -26.19 21.52 33.67
C PRO A 241 -26.62 20.19 34.29
N SER A 242 -26.31 20.02 35.57
CA SER A 242 -26.86 18.97 36.41
C SER A 242 -28.37 19.13 36.39
N VAL A 243 -29.04 18.45 35.46
CA VAL A 243 -30.49 18.38 35.48
C VAL A 243 -30.84 17.45 36.62
N SER A 244 -31.04 18.03 37.80
CA SER A 244 -31.64 17.38 38.96
C SER A 244 -33.10 17.08 38.63
N TYR A 245 -33.34 16.13 37.72
CA TYR A 245 -34.63 15.47 37.66
C TYR A 245 -34.71 14.63 38.93
N PHE A 246 -35.30 15.23 39.96
CA PHE A 246 -35.91 14.51 41.06
C PHE A 246 -36.82 13.47 40.42
N ILE A 247 -36.36 12.24 40.38
CA ILE A 247 -37.23 11.09 40.23
C ILE A 247 -37.95 10.99 41.58
N ASN A 248 -39.04 11.74 41.71
CA ASN A 248 -40.09 11.40 42.67
C ASN A 248 -40.71 10.10 42.16
N ILE A 249 -40.11 8.97 42.53
CA ILE A 249 -40.87 7.74 42.69
C ILE A 249 -41.65 7.96 43.99
N GLU A 250 -42.80 8.63 43.89
CA GLU A 250 -43.88 8.47 44.86
C GLU A 250 -44.38 7.02 44.73
N GLU A 251 -43.70 6.11 45.40
CA GLU A 251 -44.27 4.84 45.81
C GLU A 251 -44.76 5.03 47.26
N SER A 252 -45.90 5.72 47.38
CA SER A 252 -46.63 5.85 48.64
C SER A 252 -48.07 5.38 48.45
N ALA A 253 -48.32 4.13 48.84
CA ALA A 253 -49.49 3.72 49.60
C ALA A 253 -49.13 2.36 50.27
N THR A 254 -48.72 2.28 51.54
CA THR A 254 -49.58 2.20 52.75
C THR A 254 -50.86 1.39 52.48
N GLU A 255 -51.15 0.29 53.16
CA GLU A 255 -51.39 0.23 54.60
C GLU A 255 -51.11 -1.16 55.20
N ALA A 256 -50.44 -1.17 56.34
CA ALA A 256 -50.55 -2.22 57.34
C ALA A 256 -51.77 -1.89 58.22
N GLY A 257 -52.71 -2.83 58.33
CA GLY A 257 -53.82 -2.81 59.30
C GLY A 257 -53.78 -4.07 60.13
N THR A 258 -53.12 -4.00 61.29
CA THR A 258 -53.37 -4.90 62.41
C THR A 258 -54.69 -4.48 63.06
N ASP A 259 -55.61 -5.41 63.30
CA ASP A 259 -56.49 -5.28 64.47
C ASP A 259 -57.02 -6.64 64.94
N THR A 260 -57.11 -6.70 66.27
CA THR A 260 -57.37 -7.84 67.15
C THR A 260 -58.77 -7.67 67.76
N GLU A 261 -59.36 -8.75 68.30
CA GLU A 261 -60.58 -8.84 69.14
C GLU A 261 -61.95 -8.94 68.43
N ASN A 262 -62.61 -10.12 68.42
CA ASN A 262 -63.49 -10.78 69.41
C ASN A 262 -64.98 -10.36 69.28
N PRO A 263 -65.99 -11.22 69.56
CA PRO A 263 -66.16 -11.98 70.82
C PRO A 263 -66.36 -13.50 70.69
#